data_AF-A0A4R0RI61-F1
#
_entry.id   AF-A0A4R0RI61-F1
#
_cell.length_a   1.000
_cell.length_b   1.000
_cell.length_c   1.000
_cell.angle_alpha   90.00
_cell.angle_beta   90.00
_cell.angle_gamma   90.00
#
_symmetry.space_group_name_H-M   'P 1'
#
loop_
_entity.id
_entity.type
_entity.pdbx_description
1 polymer ?
#
loop_
_entity_poly.entity_id
_entity_poly.type
_entity_poly.pdbx_seq_one_letter_code
_entity_poly.pdbx_strand_id
1 'polypeptide(L)'
;MPDARDALYAQIQRRMVNSGDWDRISEALEAKLNESGWIDSLHDSSKETARAGESVSVGTLLESLGSQAASSVSPKVKEEIIQMIRQYLDTQLDK
;
A
#
# COMPACT_ATOMS: atom_id res chain seq x y z
N MET A 1 18.43 6.43 -19.26
CA MET A 1 19.21 5.94 -18.09
C MET A 1 18.24 5.92 -16.91
N PRO A 2 18.21 4.89 -16.07
CA PRO A 2 17.44 4.99 -14.84
C PRO A 2 17.99 6.15 -14.02
N ASP A 3 17.12 7.10 -13.66
CA ASP A 3 17.47 8.26 -12.86
C ASP A 3 18.19 7.80 -11.58
N ALA A 4 19.25 8.50 -11.19
CA ALA A 4 20.02 8.17 -9.97
C ALA A 4 19.14 8.07 -8.72
N ARG A 5 18.00 8.77 -8.73
CA ARG A 5 16.95 8.69 -7.71
C ARG A 5 16.25 7.33 -7.68
N ASP A 6 15.95 6.76 -8.85
CA ASP A 6 15.31 5.45 -9.00
C ASP A 6 16.23 4.33 -8.49
N ALA A 7 17.52 4.43 -8.82
CA ALA A 7 18.54 3.52 -8.30
C ALA A 7 18.68 3.59 -6.77
N LEU A 8 18.60 4.80 -6.19
CA LEU A 8 18.62 4.99 -4.74
C LEU A 8 17.36 4.39 -4.08
N TYR A 9 16.17 4.65 -4.64
CA TYR A 9 14.92 4.04 -4.18
C TYR A 9 14.97 2.52 -4.18
N ALA A 10 15.40 1.92 -5.30
CA ALA A 10 15.51 0.47 -5.43
C ALA A 10 16.50 -0.12 -4.41
N GLN A 11 17.60 0.58 -4.12
CA GLN A 11 18.60 0.14 -3.16
C GLN A 11 18.07 0.20 -1.73
N ILE A 12 17.38 1.27 -1.36
CA ILE A 12 16.73 1.44 -0.04
C ILE A 12 15.65 0.37 0.14
N GLN A 13 14.78 0.19 -0.86
CA GLN A 13 13.72 -0.81 -0.82
C GLN A 13 14.30 -2.22 -0.66
N ARG A 14 15.38 -2.54 -1.38
CA ARG A 14 16.07 -3.83 -1.23
C ARG A 14 16.66 -4.01 0.16
N ARG A 15 17.24 -2.97 0.76
CA ARG A 15 17.71 -3.03 2.16
C ARG A 15 16.55 -3.24 3.13
N MET A 16 15.46 -2.50 2.96
CA MET A 16 14.26 -2.61 3.80
C MET A 16 13.64 -4.01 3.75
N VAL A 17 13.63 -4.64 2.57
CA VAL A 17 13.20 -6.04 2.40
C VAL A 17 14.19 -6.99 3.08
N ASN A 18 15.49 -6.83 2.88
CA ASN A 18 16.51 -7.70 3.47
C ASN A 18 16.58 -7.61 5.01
N SER A 19 16.28 -6.44 5.59
CA SER A 19 16.26 -6.23 7.04
C SER A 19 14.98 -6.77 7.70
N GLY A 20 13.94 -7.10 6.93
CA GLY A 20 12.63 -7.47 7.44
C GLY A 20 11.74 -6.29 7.88
N ASP A 21 12.26 -5.07 7.84
CA ASP A 21 11.49 -3.85 8.14
C ASP A 21 10.34 -3.63 7.14
N TRP A 22 10.53 -4.04 5.88
CA TRP A 22 9.46 -3.98 4.87
C TRP A 22 8.26 -4.82 5.29
N ASP A 23 8.51 -6.06 5.70
CA ASP A 23 7.49 -7.00 6.12
C ASP A 23 6.74 -6.43 7.32
N ARG A 24 7.46 -5.89 8.30
CA ARG A 24 6.88 -5.24 9.48
C ARG A 24 6.01 -4.03 9.16
N ILE A 25 6.42 -3.18 8.22
CA ILE A 25 5.62 -2.02 7.77
C ILE A 25 4.39 -2.51 7.00
N SER A 26 4.54 -3.53 6.16
CA SER A 26 3.44 -4.15 5.41
C SER A 26 2.42 -4.80 6.34
N GLU A 27 2.85 -5.58 7.34
CA GLU A 27 1.98 -6.16 8.36
C GLU A 27 1.26 -5.07 9.17
N ALA A 28 1.97 -4.00 9.56
CA ALA A 28 1.35 -2.88 10.28
C ALA A 28 0.30 -2.15 9.42
N LEU A 29 0.57 -1.98 8.12
CA LEU A 29 -0.39 -1.44 7.18
C LEU A 29 -1.61 -2.36 7.07
N GLU A 30 -1.41 -3.66 6.87
CA GLU A 30 -2.48 -4.64 6.72
C GLU A 30 -3.35 -4.72 7.98
N ALA A 31 -2.74 -4.75 9.16
CA ALA A 31 -3.43 -4.71 10.45
C ALA A 31 -4.28 -3.43 10.58
N LYS A 32 -3.73 -2.25 10.27
CA LYS A 32 -4.46 -0.98 10.35
C LYS A 32 -5.60 -0.88 9.33
N LEU A 33 -5.40 -1.39 8.11
CA LEU A 33 -6.45 -1.48 7.10
C LEU A 33 -7.56 -2.44 7.54
N ASN A 34 -7.21 -3.55 8.17
CA ASN A 34 -8.18 -4.48 8.73
C ASN A 34 -8.95 -3.87 9.91
N GLU A 35 -8.27 -3.26 10.87
CA GLU A 35 -8.88 -2.60 12.04
C GLU A 35 -9.79 -1.43 11.67
N SER A 36 -9.47 -0.72 10.57
CA SER A 36 -10.34 0.35 10.05
C SER A 36 -11.53 -0.16 9.24
N GLY A 37 -11.69 -1.47 9.08
CA GLY A 37 -12.75 -2.08 8.28
C GLY A 37 -12.60 -1.84 6.77
N TRP A 38 -11.41 -1.41 6.33
CA TRP A 38 -11.15 -1.11 4.93
C TRP A 38 -11.20 -2.36 4.06
N ILE A 39 -10.69 -3.49 4.56
CA ILE A 39 -10.71 -4.77 3.84
C ILE A 39 -12.15 -5.21 3.57
N ASP A 40 -13.02 -5.15 4.58
CA ASP A 40 -14.45 -5.45 4.44
C ASP A 40 -15.15 -4.50 3.48
N SER A 41 -14.90 -3.19 3.60
CA SER A 41 -15.49 -2.17 2.73
C SER A 41 -15.08 -2.34 1.27
N LEU A 42 -13.81 -2.69 1.02
CA LEU A 42 -13.31 -2.97 -0.32
C LEU A 42 -13.91 -4.26 -0.90
N HIS A 43 -14.05 -5.30 -0.08
CA HIS A 43 -14.68 -6.56 -0.48
C HIS A 43 -16.17 -6.38 -0.81
N ASP A 44 -16.88 -5.56 -0.05
CA ASP A 44 -18.29 -5.22 -0.32
C ASP A 44 -18.43 -4.41 -1.61
N SER A 45 -17.61 -3.36 -1.78
CA SER A 45 -17.54 -2.58 -3.03
C SER A 45 -17.18 -3.43 -4.25
N SER A 46 -16.30 -4.42 -4.08
CA SER A 46 -15.94 -5.38 -5.14
C SER A 46 -17.13 -6.24 -5.55
N LYS A 47 -17.91 -6.73 -4.58
CA LYS A 47 -19.13 -7.51 -4.84
C LYS A 47 -20.21 -6.67 -5.51
N GLU A 48 -20.39 -5.43 -5.09
CA GLU A 48 -21.37 -4.52 -5.68
C GLU A 48 -20.98 -4.19 -7.13
N THR A 49 -19.71 -3.86 -7.38
CA THR A 49 -19.18 -3.58 -8.72
C THR A 49 -19.32 -4.81 -9.64
N ALA A 50 -19.02 -6.01 -9.13
CA ALA A 50 -19.17 -7.25 -9.89
C ALA A 50 -20.63 -7.62 -10.18
N ARG A 51 -21.57 -7.23 -9.31
CA ARG A 51 -23.01 -7.42 -9.54
C ARG A 51 -23.59 -6.40 -10.52
N ALA A 52 -23.07 -5.17 -10.51
CA ALA A 52 -23.50 -4.10 -11.40
C ALA A 52 -22.95 -4.25 -12.83
N GLY A 53 -21.79 -4.89 -12.98
CA GLY A 53 -21.12 -5.10 -14.27
C GLY A 53 -21.35 -6.48 -14.86
N GLU A 54 -22.25 -6.59 -15.83
CA GLU A 54 -22.34 -7.75 -16.72
C GLU A 54 -21.02 -7.84 -17.51
N SER A 55 -20.12 -8.76 -17.12
CA SER A 55 -18.81 -9.04 -17.77
C SER A 55 -17.68 -7.99 -17.64
N VAL A 56 -17.31 -7.61 -16.42
CA VAL A 56 -16.04 -6.86 -16.19
C VAL A 56 -14.86 -7.82 -16.10
N SER A 57 -13.87 -7.67 -16.99
CA SER A 57 -12.60 -8.38 -16.92
C SER A 57 -11.87 -8.09 -15.60
N VAL A 58 -11.29 -9.12 -14.98
CA VAL A 58 -10.59 -9.03 -13.68
C VAL A 58 -9.55 -7.89 -13.66
N GLY A 59 -8.83 -7.66 -14.76
CA GLY A 59 -7.86 -6.57 -14.86
C GLY A 59 -8.48 -5.18 -14.72
N THR A 60 -9.57 -4.90 -15.44
CA THR A 60 -10.29 -3.61 -15.36
C THR A 60 -10.97 -3.43 -14.00
N LEU A 61 -11.47 -4.52 -13.42
CA LEU A 61 -12.02 -4.50 -12.06
C LEU A 61 -10.94 -4.13 -11.04
N LEU A 62 -9.73 -4.70 -11.18
CA LEU A 62 -8.60 -4.44 -10.29
C LEU A 62 -8.09 -2.99 -10.40
N GLU A 63 -8.03 -2.41 -11.60
CA GLU A 63 -7.64 -1.00 -11.76
C GLU A 63 -8.67 -0.04 -11.15
N SER A 64 -9.95 -0.30 -11.38
CA SER A 64 -11.05 0.51 -10.83
C SER A 64 -11.10 0.38 -9.30
N LEU A 65 -11.04 -0.84 -8.78
CA LEU A 65 -11.01 -1.12 -7.36
C LEU A 65 -9.72 -0.59 -6.73
N GLY A 66 -8.57 -0.70 -7.37
CA GLY A 66 -7.30 -0.18 -6.86
C GLY A 66 -7.34 1.34 -6.65
N SER A 67 -7.95 2.06 -7.60
CA SER A 67 -8.16 3.51 -7.49
C SER A 67 -9.11 3.87 -6.34
N GLN A 68 -10.23 3.16 -6.22
CA GLN A 68 -11.18 3.34 -5.10
C GLN A 68 -10.58 2.96 -3.75
N ALA A 69 -9.87 1.84 -3.71
CA ALA A 69 -9.15 1.31 -2.55
C ALA A 69 -8.18 2.38 -2.02
N ALA A 70 -7.33 2.93 -2.90
CA ALA A 70 -6.38 3.98 -2.55
C ALA A 70 -7.05 5.25 -2.03
N SER A 71 -8.22 5.62 -2.55
CA SER A 71 -9.00 6.76 -2.08
C SER A 71 -9.76 6.50 -0.77
N SER A 72 -10.11 5.24 -0.51
CA SER A 72 -10.85 4.80 0.67
C SER A 72 -9.93 4.55 1.88
N VAL A 73 -8.61 4.49 1.67
CA VAL A 73 -7.64 4.43 2.79
C VAL A 73 -7.77 5.70 3.62
N SER A 74 -8.03 5.54 4.91
CA SER A 74 -8.11 6.67 5.85
C SER A 74 -6.79 7.47 5.85
N PRO A 75 -6.84 8.81 5.79
CA PRO A 75 -5.65 9.65 5.77
C PRO A 75 -4.76 9.42 6.98
N LYS A 76 -5.37 9.14 8.14
CA LYS A 76 -4.66 8.77 9.37
C LYS A 76 -3.77 7.54 9.20
N VAL A 77 -4.27 6.46 8.59
CA VAL A 77 -3.50 5.23 8.35
C VAL A 77 -2.33 5.53 7.40
N LYS A 78 -2.60 6.28 6.33
CA LYS A 78 -1.58 6.69 5.38
C LYS A 78 -0.48 7.52 6.03
N GLU A 79 -0.84 8.49 6.87
CA GLU A 79 0.12 9.31 7.61
C GLU A 79 0.98 8.48 8.55
N GLU A 80 0.39 7.57 9.33
CA GLU A 80 1.15 6.71 10.25
C GLU A 80 2.17 5.82 9.53
N ILE A 81 1.77 5.21 8.41
CA ILE A 81 2.67 4.36 7.62
C ILE A 81 3.77 5.20 6.93
N ILE A 82 3.44 6.40 6.44
CA ILE A 82 4.45 7.34 5.92
C ILE A 82 5.43 7.74 7.02
N GLN A 83 4.96 7.98 8.25
CA GLN A 83 5.84 8.30 9.38
C GLN A 83 6.77 7.13 9.71
N MET A 84 6.27 5.89 9.72
CA MET A 84 7.11 4.69 9.92
C MET A 84 8.19 4.57 8.85
N ILE A 85 7.84 4.78 7.57
CA ILE A 85 8.80 4.75 6.46
C ILE A 85 9.82 5.88 6.62
N ARG A 86 9.38 7.11 6.97
CA ARG A 86 10.29 8.25 7.20
C ARG A 86 11.27 7.97 8.33
N GLN A 87 10.79 7.43 9.45
CA GLN A 87 11.63 7.08 10.60
C GLN A 87 12.65 6.00 10.24
N TYR A 88 12.25 5.02 9.42
CA TYR A 88 13.17 4.02 8.89
C TYR A 88 14.24 4.64 7.98
N LEU A 89 13.83 5.51 7.05
CA LEU A 89 14.75 6.21 6.15
C LEU A 89 15.75 7.07 6.92
N ASP A 90 15.29 7.80 7.94
CA ASP A 90 16.12 8.63 8.80
C ASP A 90 17.18 7.79 9.52
N THR A 91 16.76 6.66 10.10
CA THR A 91 17.67 5.69 10.76
C THR A 91 18.70 5.08 9.80
N GLN A 92 18.34 4.89 8.53
CA GLN A 92 19.25 4.34 7.50
C GLN A 92 20.17 5.40 6.89
N LEU A 93 19.78 6.68 6.90
CA LEU A 93 20.56 7.80 6.36
C LEU A 93 21.55 8.37 7.38
N ASP A 94 21.27 8.24 8.68
CA ASP A 94 22.18 8.63 9.77
C ASP A 94 23.31 7.60 10.03
N LYS A 95 23.25 6.43 9.37
CA LYS A 95 24.24 5.35 9.47
C LYS A 95 25.28 5.31 8.36
#